data_AF-A0A4U7D654-F1
#
_entry.id   AF-A0A4U7D654-F1
#
_cell.length_a   1.000
_cell.length_b   1.000
_cell.length_c   1.000
_cell.angle_alpha   90.00
_cell.angle_beta   90.00
_cell.angle_gamma   90.00
#
_symmetry.space_group_name_H-M   'P 1'
#
loop_
_entity.id
_entity.type
_entity.pdbx_description
1 polymer ?
#
loop_
_entity_poly.entity_id
_entity_poly.type
_entity_poly.pdbx_seq_one_letter_code
_entity_poly.pdbx_strand_id
1 'polypeptide(L)'
;LHGACPHGKEKETCEWTDYHKASKCPSSRSPHPIRTGSITWQLNIGIPPEVVAERVNATVSTIEDHYDWASDEERWQRYRDRLGKRREYVERLDSDWSNHDDDK
;
A
#
# COMPACT_ATOMS: atom_id res chain seq x y z
N LEU A 1 15.84 17.36 -24.59
CA LEU A 1 16.37 17.22 -23.21
C LEU A 1 17.40 16.08 -23.18
N HIS A 2 18.66 16.37 -23.50
CA HIS A 2 19.77 15.45 -23.23
C HIS A 2 20.93 16.28 -22.70
N GLY A 3 21.13 16.26 -21.38
CA GLY A 3 22.29 16.86 -20.72
C GLY A 3 23.42 15.85 -20.57
N ALA A 4 24.57 16.32 -20.09
CA ALA A 4 25.68 15.44 -19.72
C ALA A 4 25.22 14.42 -18.66
N CYS A 5 25.76 13.20 -18.72
CA CYS A 5 25.45 12.16 -17.73
C CYS A 5 25.88 12.63 -16.33
N PRO A 6 25.01 12.53 -15.31
CA PRO A 6 25.35 12.95 -13.94
C PRO A 6 26.43 12.09 -13.29
N HIS A 7 26.79 10.96 -13.91
CA HIS A 7 27.86 10.06 -13.46
C HIS A 7 29.14 10.19 -14.29
N GLY A 8 29.24 11.20 -15.17
CA GLY A 8 30.44 11.44 -16.00
C GLY A 8 30.70 10.39 -17.08
N LYS A 9 29.69 9.60 -17.48
CA LYS A 9 29.82 8.64 -18.58
C LYS A 9 29.36 9.23 -19.91
N GLU A 10 30.01 8.82 -21.00
CA GLU A 10 29.57 9.13 -22.36
C GLU A 10 28.59 8.08 -22.86
N LYS A 11 27.59 8.50 -23.65
CA LYS A 11 26.51 7.60 -24.11
C LYS A 11 27.04 6.42 -24.92
N GLU A 12 28.00 6.65 -25.81
CA GLU A 12 28.53 5.64 -26.73
C GLU A 12 29.35 4.55 -26.03
N THR A 13 29.91 4.84 -24.85
CA THR A 13 30.78 3.92 -24.10
C THR A 13 30.15 3.44 -22.79
N CYS A 14 28.98 3.95 -22.42
CA CYS A 14 28.30 3.58 -21.19
C CYS A 14 27.63 2.21 -21.32
N GLU A 15 28.19 1.20 -20.66
CA GLU A 15 27.58 -0.14 -20.66
C GLU A 15 26.14 -0.18 -20.11
N TRP A 16 25.72 0.82 -19.32
CA TRP A 16 24.37 0.88 -18.76
C TRP A 16 23.32 1.39 -19.73
N THR A 17 23.67 1.74 -20.98
CA THR A 17 22.68 1.99 -22.03
C THR A 17 22.13 0.69 -22.62
N ASP A 18 22.84 -0.42 -22.43
CA ASP A 18 22.36 -1.76 -22.75
C ASP A 18 21.19 -2.15 -21.83
N TYR A 19 20.10 -2.62 -22.40
CA TYR A 19 18.89 -3.05 -21.69
C TYR A 19 19.19 -4.03 -20.54
N HIS A 20 20.09 -4.99 -20.75
CA HIS A 20 20.42 -6.00 -19.74
C HIS A 20 21.25 -5.45 -18.57
N LYS A 21 21.92 -4.31 -18.77
CA LYS A 21 22.78 -3.65 -17.78
C LYS A 21 22.20 -2.34 -17.25
N ALA A 22 21.10 -1.84 -17.81
CA ALA A 22 20.49 -0.56 -17.45
C ALA A 22 20.16 -0.45 -15.96
N SER A 23 19.73 -1.56 -15.35
CA SER A 23 19.44 -1.64 -13.91
C SER A 23 20.65 -1.36 -13.01
N LYS A 24 21.88 -1.42 -13.54
CA LYS A 24 23.14 -1.17 -12.81
C LYS A 24 23.54 0.29 -12.80
N CYS A 25 22.87 1.16 -13.56
CA CYS A 25 23.11 2.60 -13.50
C CYS A 25 22.74 3.15 -12.10
N PRO A 26 23.56 4.01 -11.46
CA PRO A 26 23.24 4.62 -10.17
C PRO A 26 21.98 5.50 -10.18
N SER A 27 21.62 6.03 -11.36
CA SER A 27 20.34 6.72 -11.55
C SER A 27 19.16 5.78 -11.75
N SER A 28 19.39 4.50 -12.05
CA SER A 28 18.31 3.51 -12.12
C SER A 28 17.83 3.21 -10.71
N ARG A 29 16.56 3.44 -10.46
CA ARG A 29 15.89 3.11 -9.19
C ARG A 29 14.87 2.02 -9.46
N SER A 30 14.81 1.01 -8.59
CA SER A 30 13.78 -0.01 -8.69
C SER A 30 12.40 0.59 -8.35
N PRO A 31 11.29 0.04 -8.87
CA PRO A 31 9.95 0.48 -8.49
C PRO A 31 9.56 0.15 -7.03
N HIS A 32 10.35 -0.69 -6.35
CA HIS A 32 10.02 -1.22 -5.04
C HIS A 32 9.75 -0.15 -3.97
N PRO A 33 10.54 0.93 -3.84
CA PRO A 33 10.25 1.99 -2.85
C PRO A 33 8.91 2.69 -3.06
N ILE A 34 8.48 2.86 -4.32
CA ILE A 34 7.16 3.44 -4.64
C ILE A 34 6.06 2.48 -4.17
N ARG A 35 6.23 1.18 -4.44
CA ARG A 35 5.31 0.14 -3.95
C ARG A 35 5.24 0.15 -2.42
N THR A 36 6.39 0.21 -1.74
CA THR A 36 6.45 0.26 -0.27
C THR A 36 5.68 1.47 0.27
N GLY A 37 5.99 2.67 -0.22
CA GLY A 37 5.31 3.89 0.23
C GLY A 37 3.80 3.85 -0.01
N SER A 38 3.36 3.31 -1.15
CA SER A 38 1.93 3.17 -1.47
C SER A 38 1.19 2.20 -0.54
N ILE A 39 1.80 1.04 -0.23
CA ILE A 39 1.20 0.04 0.68
C ILE A 39 1.14 0.61 2.09
N THR A 40 2.25 1.16 2.59
CA THR A 40 2.32 1.75 3.93
C THR A 40 1.32 2.91 4.09
N TRP A 41 1.17 3.78 3.07
CA TRP A 41 0.16 4.85 3.11
C TRP A 41 -1.26 4.30 3.24
N GLN A 42 -1.63 3.27 2.46
CA GLN A 42 -2.96 2.64 2.53
C GLN A 42 -3.25 2.10 3.94
N LEU A 43 -2.26 1.45 4.56
CA LEU A 43 -2.39 0.96 5.93
C LEU A 43 -2.51 2.10 6.93
N ASN A 44 -1.72 3.17 6.78
CA ASN A 44 -1.73 4.31 7.69
C ASN A 44 -3.06 5.08 7.67
N ILE A 45 -3.74 5.14 6.52
CA ILE A 45 -5.09 5.73 6.44
C ILE A 45 -6.20 4.78 6.91
N GLY A 46 -5.84 3.58 7.40
CA GLY A 46 -6.75 2.63 8.04
C GLY A 46 -7.44 1.64 7.09
N ILE A 47 -6.94 1.45 5.87
CA ILE A 47 -7.43 0.37 5.01
C ILE A 47 -7.03 -0.98 5.64
N PRO A 48 -7.96 -1.96 5.76
CA PRO A 48 -7.65 -3.26 6.35
C PRO A 48 -6.50 -3.98 5.62
N PRO A 49 -5.58 -4.64 6.35
CA PRO A 49 -4.49 -5.42 5.75
C PRO A 49 -4.98 -6.45 4.74
N GLU A 50 -6.14 -7.07 4.97
CA GLU A 50 -6.76 -8.06 4.07
C GLU A 50 -7.13 -7.45 2.71
N VAL A 51 -7.71 -6.25 2.73
CA VAL A 51 -8.08 -5.51 1.52
C VAL A 51 -6.83 -5.03 0.78
N VAL A 52 -5.81 -4.56 1.50
CA VAL A 52 -4.55 -4.14 0.89
C VAL A 52 -3.85 -5.34 0.25
N ALA A 53 -3.78 -6.47 0.95
CA ALA A 53 -3.15 -7.71 0.49
C ALA A 53 -3.75 -8.21 -0.83
N GLU A 54 -5.09 -8.24 -0.91
CA GLU A 54 -5.81 -8.58 -2.15
C GLU A 54 -5.46 -7.62 -3.29
N ARG A 55 -5.52 -6.30 -3.05
CA ARG A 55 -5.24 -5.27 -4.05
C ARG A 55 -3.83 -5.34 -4.63
N VAL A 56 -2.85 -5.73 -3.82
CA VAL A 56 -1.44 -5.73 -4.21
C VAL A 56 -0.90 -7.13 -4.52
N ASN A 57 -1.78 -8.13 -4.56
CA ASN A 57 -1.47 -9.54 -4.79
C ASN A 57 -0.35 -10.05 -3.85
N ALA A 58 -0.58 -9.93 -2.55
CA ALA A 58 0.31 -10.40 -1.50
C ALA A 58 -0.48 -11.16 -0.43
N THR A 59 0.20 -11.91 0.42
CA THR A 59 -0.42 -12.49 1.62
C THR A 59 -0.59 -11.41 2.70
N VAL A 60 -1.56 -11.59 3.60
CA VAL A 60 -1.72 -10.69 4.75
C VAL A 60 -0.45 -10.66 5.61
N SER A 61 0.16 -11.82 5.85
CA SER A 61 1.45 -11.90 6.56
C SER A 61 2.55 -11.06 5.89
N THR A 62 2.64 -11.10 4.56
CA THR A 62 3.60 -10.26 3.81
C THR A 62 3.36 -8.77 4.04
N ILE A 63 2.10 -8.35 4.15
CA ILE A 63 1.73 -6.96 4.42
C ILE A 63 2.15 -6.56 5.84
N GLU A 64 1.81 -7.39 6.82
CA GLU A 64 2.09 -7.14 8.24
C GLU A 64 3.59 -7.15 8.56
N ASP A 65 4.35 -8.07 7.96
CA ASP A 65 5.77 -8.28 8.24
C ASP A 65 6.68 -7.24 7.55
N HIS A 66 6.29 -6.76 6.37
CA HIS A 66 7.20 -5.97 5.53
C HIS A 66 6.75 -4.53 5.26
N TYR A 67 5.46 -4.22 5.40
CA TYR A 67 4.93 -2.92 5.03
C TYR A 67 4.23 -2.17 6.17
N ASP A 68 3.70 -2.89 7.17
CA ASP A 68 3.08 -2.28 8.33
C ASP A 68 4.09 -1.95 9.42
N TRP A 69 4.76 -0.81 9.30
CA TRP A 69 5.77 -0.36 10.27
C TRP A 69 5.19 0.31 11.52
N ALA A 70 3.88 0.33 11.67
CA ALA A 70 3.25 0.86 12.86
C ALA A 70 3.48 -0.05 14.07
N SER A 71 3.54 0.56 15.25
CA SER A 71 3.52 -0.14 16.52
C SER A 71 2.22 -0.94 16.73
N ASP A 72 2.25 -1.92 17.64
CA ASP A 72 1.05 -2.69 18.00
C ASP A 72 -0.08 -1.79 18.54
N GLU A 73 0.26 -0.70 19.25
CA GLU A 73 -0.70 0.29 19.73
C GLU A 73 -1.39 1.02 18.56
N GLU A 74 -0.61 1.49 17.58
CA GLU A 74 -1.15 2.15 16.38
C GLU A 74 -1.97 1.19 15.51
N ARG A 75 -1.58 -0.08 15.42
CA ARG A 75 -2.37 -1.14 14.77
C ARG A 75 -3.71 -1.32 15.47
N TRP A 76 -3.72 -1.42 16.80
CA TRP A 76 -4.94 -1.51 17.59
C TRP A 76 -5.82 -0.28 17.46
N GLN A 77 -5.23 0.92 17.46
CA GLN A 77 -5.99 2.16 17.29
C GLN A 77 -6.68 2.19 15.92
N ARG A 78 -5.96 1.88 14.84
CA ARG A 78 -6.53 1.77 13.48
C ARG A 78 -7.65 0.74 13.41
N TYR A 79 -7.47 -0.41 14.07
CA TYR A 79 -8.50 -1.44 14.17
C TYR A 79 -9.77 -0.92 14.88
N ARG A 80 -9.60 -0.26 16.04
CA ARG A 80 -10.70 0.32 16.82
C ARG A 80 -11.44 1.40 16.03
N ASP A 81 -10.71 2.32 15.39
CA ASP A 81 -11.30 3.40 14.59
C ASP A 81 -12.12 2.84 13.43
N ARG A 82 -11.62 1.78 12.78
CA ARG A 82 -12.35 1.07 11.73
C ARG A 82 -13.64 0.44 12.25
N LEU A 83 -13.60 -0.22 13.40
CA LEU A 83 -14.81 -0.78 14.01
C LEU A 83 -15.81 0.30 14.40
N GLY A 84 -15.33 1.43 14.95
CA GLY A 84 -16.17 2.58 15.29
C GLY A 84 -16.93 3.11 14.07
N LYS A 85 -16.25 3.29 12.93
CA LYS A 85 -16.87 3.71 11.66
C LYS A 85 -17.89 2.71 11.12
N ARG A 86 -17.69 1.41 11.36
CA ARG A 86 -18.65 0.37 10.94
C ARG A 86 -19.90 0.34 11.81
N ARG A 87 -19.83 0.79 13.06
CA ARG A 87 -20.94 0.70 14.03
C ARG A 87 -22.20 1.39 13.52
N GLU A 88 -22.09 2.60 13.00
CA GLU A 88 -23.22 3.34 12.42
C GLU A 88 -23.91 2.58 11.29
N TYR A 89 -23.12 1.95 10.40
CA TYR A 89 -23.65 1.15 9.30
C TYR A 89 -24.41 -0.08 9.80
N VAL A 90 -23.87 -0.76 10.81
CA VAL A 90 -24.52 -1.94 11.42
C VAL A 90 -25.80 -1.55 12.14
N GLU A 91 -25.77 -0.48 12.94
CA GLU A 91 -26.95 0.04 13.64
C GLU A 91 -28.09 0.41 12.68
N ARG A 92 -27.75 1.00 11.53
CA ARG A 92 -28.73 1.26 10.47
C ARG A 92 -29.31 -0.02 9.89
N LEU A 93 -28.46 -1.01 9.56
CA LEU A 93 -28.95 -2.30 9.06
C LEU A 93 -29.89 -2.98 10.07
N ASP A 94 -29.50 -3.03 11.34
CA ASP A 94 -30.31 -3.64 12.39
C ASP A 94 -31.68 -2.95 12.52
N SER A 95 -31.72 -1.61 12.41
CA SER A 95 -32.98 -0.85 12.39
C SER A 95 -33.83 -1.15 11.17
N ASP A 96 -33.24 -1.31 9.98
CA ASP A 96 -33.97 -1.63 8.75
C ASP A 96 -34.56 -3.05 8.81
N TRP A 97 -33.83 -4.00 9.39
CA TRP A 97 -34.31 -5.36 9.62
C TRP A 97 -35.47 -5.41 10.61
N SER A 98 -35.38 -4.72 11.75
CA SER A 98 -36.44 -4.73 12.76
C SER A 98 -37.75 -4.14 12.23
N ASN A 99 -37.69 -3.10 11.40
CA ASN A 99 -38.89 -2.48 10.82
C ASN A 99 -39.61 -3.39 9.80
N HIS A 100 -38.92 -4.36 9.20
CA HIS A 100 -39.50 -5.26 8.20
C HIS A 100 -40.29 -6.44 8.82
N ASP A 101 -40.00 -6.77 10.08
CA ASP A 101 -40.69 -7.83 10.81
C ASP A 101 -42.00 -7.36 11.47
N ASP A 102 -42.19 -6.04 11.65
CA ASP A 102 -43.40 -5.44 12.22
C ASP A 102 -44.54 -5.23 11.19
N ASP A 103 -44.26 -5.37 9.89
CA ASP A 103 -45.22 -5.20 8.78
C ASP A 103 -45.93 -6.52 8.35
N LYS A 104 -45.85 -7.58 9.17
CA LYS A 104 -46.46 -8.90 8.89
C LYS A 104 -47.59 -9.31 9.84
#